data_AF-A0AAP6J5G8-F1
#
_entry.id   AF-A0AAP6J5G8-F1
#
_cell.length_a   1.000
_cell.length_b   1.000
_cell.length_c   1.000
_cell.angle_alpha   90.00
_cell.angle_beta   90.00
_cell.angle_gamma   90.00
#
_symmetry.space_group_name_H-M   'P 1'
#
loop_
_entity.id
_entity.type
_entity.pdbx_description
1 polymer ?
#
loop_
_entity_poly.entity_id
_entity_poly.type
_entity_poly.pdbx_seq_one_letter_code
_entity_poly.pdbx_strand_id
1 'polypeptide(L)'
;MSTETQLVVVPPKETALAVFSTANGLEPWLQRVRLKVDEFQNSIPDLKTKKGRDAVASMAHQIAKSKTALEAVGKEISAQQKEIPKKIDAERKRVWDMLESWQKEVRKPLTDWEEANDKRIDAHNDGIQRIKDLAVFAETPSAANVAQIIADLELVEINDSWEEFLAEAAQAKDRSLATLRTLLADRTKHEAELAEIAKFNAEKAEREQKERDAEIARQAVERAHREAEQKAQAEREAGARREQDLKDQAEAQQRAAEQKLRDAEAEAERQRLQIKLQEEQAERQKLQAEQDRIAGMQRAENERLAAEQRQAEAVERARLAEVKRQEDAKAEELRQQKAREDDKAHKASISRAALEAFIAGGMPEDCARQAVTLIAQRKIPAITIAY
;
A
#
# COMPACT_ATOMS: atom_id res chain seq x y z
N MET A 1 -135.50 65.08 -74.26
CA MET A 1 -135.30 64.55 -72.90
C MET A 1 -134.43 63.30 -73.00
N SER A 2 -133.10 63.47 -73.03
CA SER A 2 -132.15 62.36 -73.08
C SER A 2 -131.63 62.14 -71.66
N THR A 3 -132.28 61.24 -70.93
CA THR A 3 -131.79 60.79 -69.62
C THR A 3 -130.59 59.88 -69.82
N GLU A 4 -129.39 60.44 -69.73
CA GLU A 4 -128.15 59.68 -69.55
C GLU A 4 -128.26 58.83 -68.29
N THR A 5 -128.67 57.58 -68.50
CA THR A 5 -128.88 56.61 -67.43
C THR A 5 -127.51 56.01 -67.13
N GLN A 6 -126.73 56.64 -66.25
CA GLN A 6 -125.41 56.14 -65.87
C GLN A 6 -125.56 54.85 -65.05
N LEU A 7 -124.91 53.78 -65.51
CA LEU A 7 -124.96 52.42 -64.95
C LEU A 7 -124.06 52.23 -63.72
N VAL A 8 -123.43 53.30 -63.23
CA VAL A 8 -122.44 53.24 -62.15
C VAL A 8 -123.16 53.10 -60.81
N VAL A 9 -123.37 51.86 -60.39
CA VAL A 9 -123.91 51.53 -59.08
C VAL A 9 -122.80 50.85 -58.28
N VAL A 10 -122.22 51.58 -57.34
CA VAL A 10 -121.31 51.04 -56.31
C VAL A 10 -121.99 51.15 -54.94
N PRO A 11 -121.65 50.30 -53.95
CA PRO A 11 -122.17 50.47 -52.60
C PRO A 11 -121.69 51.80 -52.01
N PRO A 12 -122.54 52.51 -51.24
CA PRO A 12 -122.13 53.69 -50.48
C PRO A 12 -120.92 53.38 -49.60
N LYS A 13 -119.98 54.34 -49.47
CA LYS A 13 -118.75 54.14 -48.69
C LYS A 13 -119.02 53.62 -47.27
N GLU A 14 -120.09 54.12 -46.63
CA GLU A 14 -120.50 53.76 -45.27
C GLU A 14 -120.90 52.28 -45.12
N THR A 15 -121.48 51.68 -46.17
CA THR A 15 -121.94 50.28 -46.15
C THR A 15 -121.03 49.34 -46.94
N ALA A 16 -120.06 49.88 -47.67
CA ALA A 16 -119.24 49.11 -48.59
C ALA A 16 -118.41 48.02 -47.88
N LEU A 17 -117.84 48.28 -46.69
CA LEU A 17 -117.11 47.23 -45.95
C LEU A 17 -118.02 46.03 -45.65
N ALA A 18 -119.23 46.28 -45.13
CA ALA A 18 -120.19 45.23 -44.83
C ALA A 18 -120.55 44.45 -46.09
N VAL A 19 -120.92 45.16 -47.16
CA VAL A 19 -121.29 44.59 -48.47
C VAL A 19 -120.18 43.72 -49.07
N PHE A 20 -118.92 44.15 -49.04
CA PHE A 20 -117.79 43.38 -49.59
C PHE A 20 -117.35 42.23 -48.68
N SER A 21 -117.70 42.27 -47.38
CA SER A 21 -117.39 41.20 -46.42
C SER A 21 -118.48 40.11 -46.32
N THR A 22 -119.70 40.40 -46.78
CA THR A 22 -120.82 39.45 -46.79
C THR A 22 -120.76 38.55 -48.02
N ALA A 23 -120.98 37.26 -47.83
CA ALA A 23 -121.14 36.31 -48.94
C ALA A 23 -122.28 36.77 -49.86
N ASN A 24 -121.98 36.95 -51.15
CA ASN A 24 -122.92 37.50 -52.15
C ASN A 24 -123.46 38.91 -51.81
N GLY A 25 -122.75 39.71 -51.00
CA GLY A 25 -123.24 41.03 -50.59
C GLY A 25 -123.42 42.03 -51.74
N LEU A 26 -122.69 41.86 -52.85
CA LEU A 26 -122.82 42.69 -54.06
C LEU A 26 -124.02 42.31 -54.94
N GLU A 27 -124.75 41.24 -54.62
CA GLU A 27 -125.87 40.73 -55.42
C GLU A 27 -126.93 41.82 -55.75
N PRO A 28 -127.34 42.72 -54.84
CA PRO A 28 -128.27 43.81 -55.18
C PRO A 28 -127.74 44.78 -56.24
N TRP A 29 -126.42 44.98 -56.31
CA TRP A 29 -125.78 45.82 -57.33
C TRP A 29 -125.69 45.09 -58.66
N LEU A 30 -125.37 43.79 -58.64
CA LEU A 30 -125.37 42.94 -59.82
C LEU A 30 -126.77 42.81 -60.41
N GLN A 31 -127.82 42.70 -59.59
CA GLN A 31 -129.21 42.68 -60.03
C GLN A 31 -129.62 43.99 -60.72
N ARG A 32 -129.19 45.16 -60.23
CA ARG A 32 -129.43 46.44 -60.90
C ARG A 32 -128.75 46.51 -62.26
N VAL A 33 -127.51 46.04 -62.37
CA VAL A 33 -126.80 45.92 -63.65
C VAL A 33 -127.54 44.96 -64.57
N ARG A 34 -128.00 43.81 -64.06
CA ARG A 34 -128.73 42.80 -64.81
C ARG A 34 -130.05 43.34 -65.39
N LEU A 35 -130.84 44.05 -64.59
CA LEU A 35 -132.07 44.69 -65.06
C LEU A 35 -131.81 45.64 -66.23
N LYS A 36 -130.73 46.42 -66.19
CA LYS A 36 -130.36 47.31 -67.30
C LYS A 36 -129.90 46.57 -68.55
N VAL A 37 -129.21 45.44 -68.37
CA VAL A 37 -128.85 44.54 -69.48
C VAL A 37 -130.12 43.93 -70.10
N ASP A 38 -131.06 43.48 -69.28
CA ASP A 38 -132.33 42.89 -69.75
C ASP A 38 -133.19 43.94 -70.48
N GLU A 39 -133.31 45.16 -69.94
CA GLU A 39 -133.96 46.30 -70.62
C GLU A 39 -133.31 46.57 -71.99
N PHE A 40 -131.99 46.54 -72.08
CA PHE A 40 -131.25 46.73 -73.34
C PHE A 40 -131.46 45.57 -74.32
N GLN A 41 -131.55 44.33 -73.82
CA GLN A 41 -131.78 43.14 -74.64
C GLN A 41 -133.21 43.05 -75.19
N ASN A 42 -134.20 43.60 -74.48
CA ASN A 42 -135.60 43.63 -74.95
C ASN A 42 -135.80 44.49 -76.20
N SER A 43 -134.87 45.40 -76.52
CA SER A 43 -134.88 46.19 -77.75
C SER A 43 -133.49 46.19 -78.39
N ILE A 44 -133.13 45.07 -79.02
CA ILE A 44 -131.82 44.88 -79.65
C ILE A 44 -131.66 45.92 -80.78
N PRO A 45 -130.66 46.83 -80.69
CA PRO A 45 -130.41 47.80 -81.75
C PRO A 45 -129.97 47.13 -83.06
N ASP A 46 -130.40 47.65 -84.21
CA ASP A 46 -130.02 47.09 -85.52
C ASP A 46 -128.50 47.23 -85.79
N LEU A 47 -127.81 46.09 -85.80
CA LEU A 47 -126.36 45.98 -86.02
C LEU A 47 -125.92 46.36 -87.44
N LYS A 48 -126.84 46.42 -88.41
CA LYS A 48 -126.53 46.92 -89.76
C LYS A 48 -126.27 48.43 -89.75
N THR A 49 -126.83 49.14 -88.77
CA THR A 49 -126.63 50.59 -88.61
C THR A 49 -125.43 50.90 -87.71
N LYS A 50 -124.72 52.00 -88.00
CA LYS A 50 -123.68 52.53 -87.11
C LYS A 50 -124.24 52.84 -85.72
N LYS A 51 -125.44 53.45 -85.66
CA LYS A 51 -126.14 53.80 -84.42
C LYS A 51 -126.41 52.59 -83.53
N GLY A 52 -126.82 51.45 -84.09
CA GLY A 52 -127.07 50.23 -83.32
C GLY A 52 -125.79 49.61 -82.77
N ARG A 53 -124.70 49.60 -83.54
CA ARG A 53 -123.38 49.15 -83.06
C ARG A 53 -122.83 50.05 -81.95
N ASP A 54 -122.95 51.36 -82.10
CA ASP A 54 -122.51 52.35 -81.10
C ASP A 54 -123.31 52.21 -79.78
N ALA A 55 -124.61 51.90 -79.84
CA ALA A 55 -125.44 51.65 -78.66
C ALA A 55 -125.00 50.39 -77.89
N VAL A 56 -124.65 49.30 -78.60
CA VAL A 56 -124.10 48.07 -77.99
C VAL A 56 -122.73 48.35 -77.36
N ALA A 57 -121.85 49.05 -78.06
CA ALA A 57 -120.55 49.44 -77.54
C ALA A 57 -120.67 50.32 -76.27
N SER A 58 -121.63 51.25 -76.26
CA SER A 58 -121.92 52.09 -75.10
C SER A 58 -122.39 51.28 -73.90
N MET A 59 -123.33 50.35 -74.07
CA MET A 59 -123.81 49.48 -72.98
C MET A 59 -122.68 48.60 -72.43
N ALA A 60 -121.86 48.01 -73.30
CA ALA A 60 -120.68 47.23 -72.88
C ALA A 60 -119.67 48.11 -72.10
N HIS A 61 -119.42 49.34 -72.56
CA HIS A 61 -118.54 50.28 -71.86
C HIS A 61 -119.09 50.69 -70.48
N GLN A 62 -120.41 50.86 -70.36
CA GLN A 62 -121.06 51.14 -69.08
C GLN A 62 -120.88 49.98 -68.09
N ILE A 63 -121.03 48.73 -68.52
CA ILE A 63 -120.76 47.54 -67.69
C ILE A 63 -119.29 47.50 -67.27
N ALA A 64 -118.37 47.74 -68.20
CA ALA A 64 -116.94 47.79 -67.90
C ALA A 64 -116.60 48.88 -66.86
N LYS A 65 -117.22 50.06 -66.96
CA LYS A 65 -117.07 51.15 -65.99
C LYS A 65 -117.58 50.74 -64.61
N SER A 66 -118.72 50.07 -64.51
CA SER A 66 -119.25 49.56 -63.25
C SER A 66 -118.38 48.46 -62.64
N LYS A 67 -117.82 47.57 -63.45
CA LYS A 67 -116.81 46.58 -63.02
C LYS A 67 -115.60 47.25 -62.39
N THR A 68 -114.99 48.22 -63.08
CA THR A 68 -113.81 48.92 -62.58
C THR A 68 -114.12 49.72 -61.31
N ALA A 69 -115.28 50.34 -61.21
CA ALA A 69 -115.70 51.08 -60.03
C ALA A 69 -115.88 50.17 -58.79
N LEU A 70 -116.50 49.00 -58.96
CA LEU A 70 -116.63 48.00 -57.89
C LEU A 70 -115.27 47.45 -57.46
N GLU A 71 -114.38 47.15 -58.40
CA GLU A 71 -113.02 46.68 -58.09
C GLU A 71 -112.20 47.73 -57.33
N ALA A 72 -112.31 49.02 -57.71
CA ALA A 72 -111.62 50.11 -57.04
C ALA A 72 -112.06 50.24 -55.57
N VAL A 73 -113.37 50.19 -55.30
CA VAL A 73 -113.92 50.22 -53.93
C VAL A 73 -113.45 49.01 -53.11
N GLY A 74 -113.49 47.81 -53.69
CA GLY A 74 -113.01 46.60 -53.02
C GLY A 74 -111.51 46.64 -52.69
N LYS A 75 -110.68 47.18 -53.59
CA LYS A 75 -109.24 47.39 -53.35
C LYS A 75 -108.98 48.41 -52.25
N GLU A 76 -109.70 49.53 -52.26
CA GLU A 76 -109.58 50.57 -51.22
C GLU A 76 -109.92 50.00 -49.83
N ILE A 77 -111.03 49.26 -49.71
CA ILE A 77 -111.43 48.60 -48.46
C ILE A 77 -110.39 47.58 -48.01
N SER A 78 -109.94 46.70 -48.91
CA SER A 78 -108.93 45.69 -48.57
C SER A 78 -107.62 46.33 -48.09
N ALA A 79 -107.20 47.43 -48.72
CA ALA A 79 -106.03 48.19 -48.29
C ALA A 79 -106.24 48.79 -46.89
N GLN A 80 -107.35 49.48 -46.65
CA GLN A 80 -107.68 50.06 -45.34
C GLN A 80 -107.75 48.98 -44.24
N GLN A 81 -108.36 47.82 -44.54
CA GLN A 81 -108.46 46.70 -43.60
C GLN A 81 -107.09 46.09 -43.29
N LYS A 82 -106.18 45.96 -44.26
CA LYS A 82 -104.81 45.46 -44.02
C LYS A 82 -103.94 46.42 -43.21
N GLU A 83 -104.22 47.72 -43.28
CA GLU A 83 -103.51 48.71 -42.46
C GLU A 83 -103.86 48.60 -40.97
N ILE A 84 -105.05 48.07 -40.62
CA ILE A 84 -105.43 47.90 -39.21
C ILE A 84 -104.52 46.86 -38.51
N PRO A 85 -104.37 45.59 -38.97
CA PRO A 85 -103.42 44.65 -38.38
C PRO A 85 -101.98 45.16 -38.37
N LYS A 86 -101.52 45.80 -39.45
CA LYS A 86 -100.17 46.38 -39.49
C LYS A 86 -99.93 47.39 -38.37
N LYS A 87 -100.87 48.31 -38.15
CA LYS A 87 -100.78 49.30 -37.07
C LYS A 87 -100.87 48.65 -35.69
N ILE A 88 -101.73 47.64 -35.53
CA ILE A 88 -101.82 46.87 -34.28
C ILE A 88 -100.50 46.18 -33.98
N ASP A 89 -99.89 45.48 -34.92
CA ASP A 89 -98.63 44.77 -34.70
C ASP A 89 -97.46 45.72 -34.45
N ALA A 90 -97.40 46.84 -35.17
CA ALA A 90 -96.41 47.89 -34.93
C ALA A 90 -96.54 48.47 -33.51
N GLU A 91 -97.76 48.77 -33.07
CA GLU A 91 -98.02 49.32 -31.74
C GLU A 91 -97.76 48.28 -30.65
N ARG A 92 -98.15 47.01 -30.86
CA ARG A 92 -97.85 45.91 -29.93
C ARG A 92 -96.34 45.75 -29.74
N LYS A 93 -95.57 45.79 -30.82
CA LYS A 93 -94.10 45.73 -30.75
C LYS A 93 -93.55 46.96 -30.00
N ARG A 94 -94.00 48.17 -30.36
CA ARG A 94 -93.56 49.41 -29.70
C ARG A 94 -93.81 49.35 -28.19
N VAL A 95 -95.00 48.90 -27.77
CA VAL A 95 -95.37 48.75 -26.36
C VAL A 95 -94.51 47.68 -25.69
N TRP A 96 -94.31 46.52 -26.32
CA TRP A 96 -93.45 45.47 -25.78
C TRP A 96 -92.03 45.97 -25.54
N ASP A 97 -91.40 46.53 -26.57
CA ASP A 97 -90.01 47.02 -26.51
C ASP A 97 -89.87 48.13 -25.44
N MET A 98 -90.87 49.02 -25.31
CA MET A 98 -90.89 50.08 -24.30
C MET A 98 -91.03 49.52 -22.88
N LEU A 99 -91.97 48.58 -22.66
CA LEU A 99 -92.18 47.96 -21.36
C LEU A 99 -90.97 47.13 -20.93
N GLU A 100 -90.32 46.43 -21.85
CA GLU A 100 -89.07 45.70 -21.58
C GLU A 100 -87.93 46.67 -21.21
N SER A 101 -87.80 47.81 -21.91
CA SER A 101 -86.84 48.86 -21.57
C SER A 101 -87.07 49.41 -20.16
N TRP A 102 -88.33 49.74 -19.82
CA TRP A 102 -88.68 50.23 -18.49
C TRP A 102 -88.48 49.17 -17.41
N GLN A 103 -88.78 47.91 -17.69
CA GLN A 103 -88.50 46.82 -16.76
C GLN A 103 -87.01 46.72 -16.45
N LYS A 104 -86.15 46.81 -17.47
CA LYS A 104 -84.67 46.83 -17.30
C LYS A 104 -84.22 48.06 -16.53
N GLU A 105 -84.75 49.23 -16.83
CA GLU A 105 -84.44 50.48 -16.13
C GLU A 105 -84.79 50.40 -14.64
N VAL A 106 -85.98 49.89 -14.30
CA VAL A 106 -86.42 49.70 -12.92
C VAL A 106 -85.59 48.63 -12.20
N ARG A 107 -85.17 47.55 -12.90
CA ARG A 107 -84.36 46.48 -12.31
C ARG A 107 -82.89 46.83 -12.16
N LYS A 108 -82.38 47.77 -12.98
CA LYS A 108 -80.96 48.11 -13.06
C LYS A 108 -80.32 48.46 -11.71
N PRO A 109 -80.90 49.32 -10.84
CA PRO A 109 -80.29 49.63 -9.55
C PRO A 109 -80.10 48.39 -8.65
N LEU A 110 -81.04 47.44 -8.70
CA LEU A 110 -80.91 46.19 -7.94
C LEU A 110 -79.84 45.28 -8.56
N THR A 111 -79.73 45.22 -9.88
CA THR A 111 -78.68 44.44 -10.56
C THR A 111 -77.30 45.01 -10.26
N ASP A 112 -77.14 46.33 -10.36
CA ASP A 112 -75.88 47.02 -10.06
C ASP A 112 -75.50 46.81 -8.57
N TRP A 113 -76.47 46.81 -7.65
CA TRP A 113 -76.24 46.51 -6.24
C TRP A 113 -75.88 45.05 -5.98
N GLU A 114 -76.58 44.08 -6.59
CA GLU A 114 -76.26 42.65 -6.48
C GLU A 114 -74.83 42.37 -6.96
N GLU A 115 -74.45 42.89 -8.13
CA GLU A 115 -73.09 42.73 -8.66
C GLU A 115 -72.02 43.39 -7.79
N ALA A 116 -72.31 44.57 -7.23
CA ALA A 116 -71.38 45.25 -6.31
C ALA A 116 -71.26 44.50 -4.97
N ASN A 117 -72.36 43.96 -4.47
CA ASN A 117 -72.40 43.20 -3.22
C ASN A 117 -71.69 41.86 -3.37
N ASP A 118 -71.85 41.15 -4.48
CA ASP A 118 -71.12 39.91 -4.76
C ASP A 118 -69.61 40.17 -4.80
N LYS A 119 -69.17 41.23 -5.51
CA LYS A 119 -67.76 41.64 -5.53
C LYS A 119 -67.24 42.04 -4.15
N ARG A 120 -68.06 42.70 -3.33
CA ARG A 120 -67.70 43.06 -1.94
C ARG A 120 -67.49 41.80 -1.10
N ILE A 121 -68.41 40.85 -1.17
CA ILE A 121 -68.33 39.56 -0.46
C ILE A 121 -67.10 38.77 -0.91
N ASP A 122 -66.86 38.66 -2.22
CA ASP A 122 -65.68 37.98 -2.77
C ASP A 122 -64.37 38.64 -2.30
N ALA A 123 -64.30 39.98 -2.31
CA ALA A 123 -63.11 40.70 -1.85
C ALA A 123 -62.81 40.44 -0.36
N HIS A 124 -63.83 40.34 0.50
CA HIS A 124 -63.65 39.96 1.90
C HIS A 124 -63.21 38.51 2.05
N ASN A 125 -63.86 37.57 1.37
CA ASN A 125 -63.49 36.16 1.41
C ASN A 125 -62.04 35.95 0.93
N ASP A 126 -61.65 36.58 -0.17
CA ASP A 126 -60.28 36.56 -0.68
C ASP A 126 -59.29 37.19 0.32
N GLY A 127 -59.67 38.27 0.99
CA GLY A 127 -58.88 38.89 2.04
C GLY A 127 -58.62 37.95 3.21
N ILE A 128 -59.67 37.28 3.70
CA ILE A 128 -59.58 36.27 4.74
C ILE A 128 -58.70 35.10 4.28
N GLN A 129 -58.85 34.65 3.03
CA GLN A 129 -58.06 33.56 2.50
C GLN A 129 -56.58 33.94 2.40
N ARG A 130 -56.25 35.16 1.95
CA ARG A 130 -54.87 35.67 1.96
C ARG A 130 -54.25 35.64 3.35
N ILE A 131 -55.00 36.01 4.39
CA ILE A 131 -54.55 35.92 5.79
C ILE A 131 -54.25 34.48 6.20
N LYS A 132 -55.08 33.51 5.79
CA LYS A 132 -54.89 32.09 6.07
C LYS A 132 -53.65 31.55 5.32
N ASP A 133 -53.48 31.92 4.06
CA ASP A 133 -52.40 31.44 3.19
C ASP A 133 -51.01 31.88 3.65
N LEU A 134 -50.88 33.03 4.33
CA LEU A 134 -49.61 33.48 4.91
C LEU A 134 -49.03 32.48 5.93
N ALA A 135 -49.86 31.64 6.54
CA ALA A 135 -49.42 30.61 7.49
C ALA A 135 -49.15 29.24 6.82
N VAL A 136 -49.30 29.15 5.50
CA VAL A 136 -49.13 27.91 4.74
C VAL A 136 -47.83 27.97 3.93
N PHE A 137 -46.98 26.97 4.11
CA PHE A 137 -45.67 26.92 3.47
C PHE A 137 -45.49 25.61 2.68
N ALA A 138 -44.98 25.72 1.45
CA ALA A 138 -44.64 24.54 0.64
C ALA A 138 -43.40 23.81 1.19
N GLU A 139 -42.44 24.58 1.70
CA GLU A 139 -41.20 24.10 2.31
C GLU A 139 -41.04 24.70 3.70
N THR A 140 -40.20 24.10 4.55
CA THR A 140 -39.98 24.63 5.90
C THR A 140 -39.21 25.96 5.84
N PRO A 141 -39.80 27.09 6.29
CA PRO A 141 -39.15 28.39 6.21
C PRO A 141 -38.08 28.57 7.30
N SER A 142 -37.19 29.56 7.10
CA SER A 142 -36.26 30.02 8.13
C SER A 142 -36.97 30.85 9.21
N ALA A 143 -36.39 30.94 10.40
CA ALA A 143 -36.91 31.78 11.48
C ALA A 143 -37.06 33.25 11.04
N ALA A 144 -36.10 33.78 10.29
CA ALA A 144 -36.14 35.15 9.77
C ALA A 144 -37.34 35.39 8.83
N ASN A 145 -37.62 34.45 7.92
CA ASN A 145 -38.76 34.57 7.01
C ASN A 145 -40.09 34.51 7.77
N VAL A 146 -40.22 33.61 8.75
CA VAL A 146 -41.43 33.52 9.59
C VAL A 146 -41.63 34.81 10.40
N ALA A 147 -40.56 35.38 10.95
CA ALA A 147 -40.63 36.65 11.68
C ALA A 147 -41.10 37.80 10.80
N GLN A 148 -40.63 37.87 9.54
CA GLN A 148 -41.09 38.89 8.60
C GLN A 148 -42.58 38.73 8.27
N ILE A 149 -43.04 37.50 8.03
CA ILE A 149 -44.45 37.23 7.73
C ILE A 149 -45.35 37.58 8.92
N ILE A 150 -44.89 37.33 10.16
CA ILE A 150 -45.59 37.78 11.36
C ILE A 150 -45.72 39.30 11.37
N ALA A 151 -44.63 40.03 11.12
CA ALA A 151 -44.66 41.48 11.07
C ALA A 151 -45.62 42.01 9.99
N ASP A 152 -45.59 41.43 8.79
CA ASP A 152 -46.49 41.79 7.70
C ASP A 152 -47.95 41.51 8.04
N LEU A 153 -48.24 40.37 8.67
CA LEU A 153 -49.58 40.01 9.11
C LEU A 153 -50.08 40.92 10.25
N GLU A 154 -49.20 41.34 11.17
CA GLU A 154 -49.55 42.27 12.23
C GLU A 154 -49.99 43.64 11.69
N LEU A 155 -49.43 44.09 10.56
CA LEU A 155 -49.83 45.32 9.87
C LEU A 155 -51.20 45.25 9.17
N VAL A 156 -51.78 44.06 8.96
CA VAL A 156 -53.10 43.93 8.34
C VAL A 156 -54.17 44.48 9.29
N GLU A 157 -54.78 45.61 8.95
CA GLU A 157 -55.82 46.20 9.79
C GLU A 157 -57.12 45.39 9.73
N ILE A 158 -57.63 45.03 10.90
CA ILE A 158 -58.93 44.38 11.07
C ILE A 158 -59.86 45.40 11.76
N ASN A 159 -60.55 46.18 10.95
CA ASN A 159 -61.44 47.28 11.37
C ASN A 159 -62.79 47.18 10.65
N ASP A 160 -63.70 48.13 10.92
CA ASP A 160 -65.08 48.12 10.41
C ASP A 160 -65.22 48.01 8.87
N SER A 161 -64.15 48.25 8.10
CA SER A 161 -64.13 48.01 6.65
C SER A 161 -64.37 46.55 6.27
N TRP A 162 -64.22 45.59 7.19
CA TRP A 162 -64.55 44.18 6.96
C TRP A 162 -66.03 43.84 7.15
N GLU A 163 -66.86 44.80 7.59
CA GLU A 163 -68.31 44.66 7.71
C GLU A 163 -68.72 43.37 8.44
N GLU A 164 -69.64 42.56 7.89
CA GLU A 164 -70.08 41.30 8.51
C GLU A 164 -68.97 40.23 8.62
N PHE A 165 -67.87 40.40 7.90
CA PHE A 165 -66.70 39.51 7.89
C PHE A 165 -65.65 39.87 8.93
N LEU A 166 -65.82 40.98 9.66
CA LEU A 166 -64.87 41.46 10.67
C LEU A 166 -64.46 40.37 11.67
N ALA A 167 -65.44 39.66 12.22
CA ALA A 167 -65.19 38.61 13.22
C ALA A 167 -64.42 37.43 12.63
N GLU A 168 -64.71 37.04 11.39
CA GLU A 168 -63.99 35.96 10.72
C GLU A 168 -62.56 36.38 10.35
N ALA A 169 -62.38 37.60 9.85
CA ALA A 169 -61.07 38.15 9.51
C ALA A 169 -60.17 38.28 10.77
N ALA A 170 -60.73 38.76 11.89
CA ALA A 170 -60.04 38.80 13.18
C ALA A 170 -59.62 37.40 13.62
N GLN A 171 -60.55 36.44 13.60
CA GLN A 171 -60.26 35.06 13.97
C GLN A 171 -59.21 34.42 13.04
N ALA A 172 -59.25 34.69 11.75
CA ALA A 172 -58.27 34.20 10.78
C ALA A 172 -56.88 34.76 11.09
N LYS A 173 -56.78 36.07 11.36
CA LYS A 173 -55.52 36.73 11.73
C LYS A 173 -54.95 36.15 13.02
N ASP A 174 -55.77 36.01 14.05
CA ASP A 174 -55.35 35.46 15.35
C ASP A 174 -54.83 34.02 15.22
N ARG A 175 -55.55 33.17 14.47
CA ARG A 175 -55.13 31.79 14.21
C ARG A 175 -53.83 31.72 13.43
N SER A 176 -53.71 32.47 12.33
CA SER A 176 -52.49 32.53 11.53
C SER A 176 -51.30 33.02 12.36
N LEU A 177 -51.48 34.06 13.18
CA LEU A 177 -50.44 34.56 14.08
C LEU A 177 -50.04 33.51 15.14
N ALA A 178 -50.99 32.80 15.75
CA ALA A 178 -50.68 31.76 16.72
C ALA A 178 -49.86 30.62 16.09
N THR A 179 -50.24 30.18 14.89
CA THR A 179 -49.49 29.17 14.11
C THR A 179 -48.09 29.66 13.79
N LEU A 180 -47.96 30.86 13.24
CA LEU A 180 -46.67 31.43 12.84
C LEU A 180 -45.74 31.64 14.05
N ARG A 181 -46.26 32.13 15.18
CA ARG A 181 -45.46 32.33 16.41
C ARG A 181 -44.94 31.01 16.98
N THR A 182 -45.74 29.95 16.91
CA THR A 182 -45.32 28.60 17.30
C THR A 182 -44.21 28.11 16.37
N LEU A 183 -44.38 28.26 15.06
CA LEU A 183 -43.37 27.90 14.07
C LEU A 183 -42.07 28.71 14.26
N LEU A 184 -42.17 30.01 14.54
CA LEU A 184 -41.01 30.88 14.78
C LEU A 184 -40.21 30.40 15.99
N ALA A 185 -40.88 30.06 17.10
CA ALA A 185 -40.21 29.53 18.29
C ALA A 185 -39.46 28.23 17.97
N ASP A 186 -40.11 27.31 17.25
CA ASP A 186 -39.50 26.04 16.84
C ASP A 186 -38.31 26.25 15.91
N ARG A 187 -38.42 27.14 14.92
CA ARG A 187 -37.32 27.45 13.98
C ARG A 187 -36.16 28.14 14.67
N THR A 188 -36.44 29.11 15.54
CA THR A 188 -35.41 29.82 16.31
C THR A 188 -34.62 28.85 17.18
N LYS A 189 -35.30 27.93 17.86
CA LYS A 189 -34.66 26.89 18.67
C LYS A 189 -33.80 25.96 17.81
N HIS A 190 -34.35 25.45 16.71
CA HIS A 190 -33.63 24.54 15.82
C HIS A 190 -32.38 25.20 15.19
N GLU A 191 -32.50 26.44 14.73
CA GLU A 191 -31.36 27.18 14.17
C GLU A 191 -30.29 27.50 15.23
N ALA A 192 -30.69 27.83 16.45
CA ALA A 192 -29.76 28.00 17.57
C ALA A 192 -29.02 26.70 17.91
N GLU A 193 -29.72 25.56 17.94
CA GLU A 193 -29.11 24.24 18.15
C GLU A 193 -28.08 23.91 17.05
N LEU A 194 -28.42 24.17 15.78
CA LEU A 194 -27.47 24.00 14.67
C LEU A 194 -26.26 24.92 14.79
N ALA A 195 -26.45 26.17 15.22
CA ALA A 195 -25.36 27.11 15.44
C ALA A 195 -24.42 26.67 16.57
N GLU A 196 -24.97 26.14 17.67
CA GLU A 196 -24.17 25.59 18.77
C GLU A 196 -23.42 24.31 18.35
N ILE A 197 -24.04 23.43 17.58
CA ILE A 197 -23.36 22.26 17.00
C ILE A 197 -22.21 22.70 16.09
N ALA A 198 -22.42 23.73 15.26
CA ALA A 198 -21.38 24.26 14.39
C ALA A 198 -20.20 24.85 15.19
N LYS A 199 -20.49 25.63 16.24
CA LYS A 199 -19.45 26.16 17.16
C LYS A 199 -18.69 25.04 17.86
N PHE A 200 -19.39 24.04 18.40
CA PHE A 200 -18.77 22.90 19.06
C PHE A 200 -17.82 22.15 18.12
N ASN A 201 -18.26 21.89 16.88
CA ASN A 201 -17.42 21.25 15.87
C ASN A 201 -16.21 22.10 15.48
N ALA A 202 -16.37 23.42 15.36
CA ALA A 202 -15.29 24.35 15.07
C ALA A 202 -14.25 24.38 16.21
N GLU A 203 -14.71 24.48 17.47
CA GLU A 203 -13.82 24.45 18.64
C GLU A 203 -13.09 23.10 18.75
N LYS A 204 -13.79 21.99 18.51
CA LYS A 204 -13.18 20.66 18.49
C LYS A 204 -12.10 20.57 17.41
N ALA A 205 -12.37 21.04 16.19
CA ALA A 205 -11.39 21.05 15.11
C ALA A 205 -10.16 21.91 15.45
N GLU A 206 -10.35 23.06 16.10
CA GLU A 206 -9.24 23.92 16.56
C GLU A 206 -8.41 23.24 17.65
N ARG A 207 -9.05 22.56 18.61
CA ARG A 207 -8.34 21.80 19.65
C ARG A 207 -7.53 20.65 19.06
N GLU A 208 -8.14 19.86 18.17
CA GLU A 208 -7.43 18.77 17.48
C GLU A 208 -6.26 19.29 16.63
N GLN A 209 -6.41 20.47 16.00
CA GLN A 209 -5.31 21.11 15.29
C GLN A 209 -4.18 21.51 16.25
N LYS A 210 -4.50 22.18 17.36
CA LYS A 210 -3.52 22.54 18.40
C LYS A 210 -2.82 21.30 18.98
N GLU A 211 -3.55 20.21 19.20
CA GLU A 211 -2.98 18.95 19.68
C GLU A 211 -2.04 18.33 18.64
N ARG A 212 -2.42 18.30 17.36
CA ARG A 212 -1.52 17.85 16.28
C ARG A 212 -0.28 18.73 16.18
N ASP A 213 -0.42 20.04 16.23
CA ASP A 213 0.69 20.98 16.17
C ASP A 213 1.62 20.82 17.39
N ALA A 214 1.05 20.61 18.58
CA ALA A 214 1.81 20.33 19.80
C ALA A 214 2.53 18.98 19.76
N GLU A 215 1.90 17.95 19.20
CA GLU A 215 2.51 16.63 19.03
C GLU A 215 3.65 16.68 18.00
N ILE A 216 3.47 17.37 16.88
CA ILE A 216 4.53 17.63 15.90
C ILE A 216 5.69 18.37 16.56
N ALA A 217 5.41 19.39 17.38
CA ALA A 217 6.44 20.12 18.13
C ALA A 217 7.18 19.23 19.14
N ARG A 218 6.47 18.39 19.88
CA ARG A 218 7.08 17.42 20.82
C ARG A 218 7.96 16.41 20.09
N GLN A 219 7.46 15.84 19.00
CA GLN A 219 8.21 14.89 18.17
C GLN A 219 9.46 15.54 17.56
N ALA A 220 9.36 16.81 17.14
CA ALA A 220 10.52 17.56 16.64
C ALA A 220 11.58 17.76 17.74
N VAL A 221 11.17 18.14 18.97
CA VAL A 221 12.08 18.29 20.11
C VAL A 221 12.70 16.95 20.51
N GLU A 222 11.90 15.89 20.61
CA GLU A 222 12.38 14.55 20.97
C GLU A 222 13.33 14.00 19.92
N ARG A 223 13.02 14.18 18.64
CA ARG A 223 13.91 13.81 17.54
C ARG A 223 15.22 14.58 17.60
N ALA A 224 15.18 15.89 17.82
CA ALA A 224 16.38 16.70 17.99
C ALA A 224 17.21 16.25 19.20
N HIS A 225 16.57 15.88 20.31
CA HIS A 225 17.26 15.31 21.48
C HIS A 225 17.91 13.97 21.17
N ARG A 226 17.18 13.04 20.54
CA ARG A 226 17.71 11.74 20.13
C ARG A 226 18.87 11.88 19.14
N GLU A 227 18.76 12.75 18.15
CA GLU A 227 19.83 13.02 17.19
C GLU A 227 21.07 13.62 17.89
N ALA A 228 20.87 14.53 18.85
CA ALA A 228 21.95 15.09 19.66
C ALA A 228 22.62 14.05 20.57
N GLU A 229 21.83 13.19 21.24
CA GLU A 229 22.33 12.09 22.08
C GLU A 229 23.08 11.04 21.25
N GLN A 230 22.54 10.64 20.09
CA GLN A 230 23.21 9.72 19.18
C GLN A 230 24.53 10.30 18.68
N LYS A 231 24.56 11.59 18.34
CA LYS A 231 25.79 12.25 17.93
C LYS A 231 26.80 12.32 19.08
N ALA A 232 26.36 12.69 20.28
CA ALA A 232 27.22 12.73 21.47
C ALA A 232 27.75 11.33 21.82
N GLN A 233 26.93 10.29 21.70
CA GLN A 233 27.34 8.91 21.92
C GLN A 233 28.32 8.44 20.85
N ALA A 234 28.06 8.73 19.58
CA ALA A 234 28.99 8.42 18.49
C ALA A 234 30.33 9.15 18.66
N GLU A 235 30.33 10.41 19.12
CA GLU A 235 31.54 11.16 19.45
C GLU A 235 32.29 10.56 20.64
N ARG A 236 31.59 10.11 21.69
CA ARG A 236 32.19 9.38 22.83
C ARG A 236 32.78 8.05 22.41
N GLU A 237 32.06 7.26 21.63
CA GLU A 237 32.54 5.96 21.12
C GLU A 237 33.72 6.14 20.16
N ALA A 238 33.69 7.15 19.28
CA ALA A 238 34.82 7.49 18.44
C ALA A 238 36.02 7.96 19.28
N GLY A 239 35.79 8.74 20.33
CA GLY A 239 36.82 9.14 21.29
C GLY A 239 37.43 7.94 22.02
N ALA A 240 36.59 7.05 22.55
CA ALA A 240 37.00 5.83 23.24
C ALA A 240 37.76 4.88 22.30
N ARG A 241 37.33 4.74 21.04
CA ARG A 241 38.06 3.97 20.02
C ARG A 241 39.43 4.58 19.74
N ARG A 242 39.54 5.90 19.57
CA ARG A 242 40.83 6.56 19.39
C ARG A 242 41.74 6.37 20.60
N GLU A 243 41.20 6.45 21.81
CA GLU A 243 41.98 6.22 23.04
C GLU A 243 42.44 4.75 23.13
N GLN A 244 41.56 3.81 22.80
CA GLN A 244 41.90 2.38 22.75
C GLN A 244 42.93 2.08 21.67
N ASP A 245 42.78 2.63 20.46
CA ASP A 245 43.76 2.49 19.37
C ASP A 245 45.13 3.05 19.78
N LEU A 246 45.16 4.17 20.50
CA LEU A 246 46.40 4.74 21.03
C LEU A 246 47.02 3.86 22.12
N LYS A 247 46.21 3.27 23.01
CA LYS A 247 46.68 2.30 24.02
C LYS A 247 47.21 1.03 23.37
N ASP A 248 46.49 0.48 22.41
CA ASP A 248 46.89 -0.73 21.68
C ASP A 248 48.18 -0.47 20.87
N GLN A 249 48.34 0.72 20.27
CA GLN A 249 49.58 1.13 19.63
C GLN A 249 50.73 1.28 20.63
N ALA A 250 50.50 1.90 21.79
CA ALA A 250 51.49 2.04 22.84
C ALA A 250 51.90 0.68 23.42
N GLU A 251 50.95 -0.23 23.61
CA GLU A 251 51.20 -1.59 24.10
C GLU A 251 51.93 -2.43 23.03
N ALA A 252 51.57 -2.29 21.76
CA ALA A 252 52.30 -2.92 20.66
C ALA A 252 53.74 -2.39 20.55
N GLN A 253 53.96 -1.09 20.75
CA GLN A 253 55.29 -0.49 20.82
C GLN A 253 56.08 -1.00 22.04
N GLN A 254 55.44 -1.11 23.21
CA GLN A 254 56.07 -1.69 24.40
C GLN A 254 56.42 -3.17 24.19
N ARG A 255 55.51 -3.98 23.64
CA ARG A 255 55.78 -5.38 23.31
C ARG A 255 56.91 -5.52 22.28
N ALA A 256 56.93 -4.67 21.26
CA ALA A 256 58.03 -4.66 20.28
C ALA A 256 59.37 -4.23 20.92
N ALA A 257 59.36 -3.29 21.86
CA ALA A 257 60.54 -2.88 22.60
C ALA A 257 61.03 -3.96 23.57
N GLU A 258 60.11 -4.61 24.30
CA GLU A 258 60.41 -5.72 25.20
C GLU A 258 60.95 -6.92 24.42
N GLN A 259 60.38 -7.22 23.26
CA GLN A 259 60.86 -8.30 22.40
C GLN A 259 62.27 -8.00 21.86
N LYS A 260 62.55 -6.76 21.45
CA LYS A 260 63.92 -6.34 21.09
C LYS A 260 64.90 -6.48 22.25
N LEU A 261 64.48 -6.16 23.48
CA LEU A 261 65.29 -6.35 24.69
C LEU A 261 65.55 -7.83 24.98
N ARG A 262 64.52 -8.68 24.90
CA ARG A 262 64.67 -10.13 25.07
C ARG A 262 65.54 -10.76 23.98
N ASP A 263 65.40 -10.32 22.74
CA ASP A 263 66.25 -10.80 21.63
C ASP A 263 67.71 -10.37 21.85
N ALA A 264 67.95 -9.14 22.30
CA ALA A 264 69.30 -8.67 22.65
C ALA A 264 69.89 -9.40 23.87
N GLU A 265 69.08 -9.70 24.89
CA GLU A 265 69.50 -10.51 26.05
C GLU A 265 69.82 -11.95 25.63
N ALA A 266 69.00 -12.56 24.77
CA ALA A 266 69.25 -13.89 24.25
C ALA A 266 70.52 -13.95 23.39
N GLU A 267 70.80 -12.91 22.59
CA GLU A 267 72.07 -12.80 21.86
C GLU A 267 73.27 -12.62 22.81
N ALA A 268 73.14 -11.79 23.84
CA ALA A 268 74.17 -11.62 24.86
C ALA A 268 74.41 -12.92 25.66
N GLU A 269 73.35 -13.68 25.96
CA GLU A 269 73.45 -14.99 26.61
C GLU A 269 74.10 -16.03 25.70
N ARG A 270 73.77 -16.07 24.41
CA ARG A 270 74.46 -16.93 23.43
C ARG A 270 75.95 -16.59 23.35
N GLN A 271 76.31 -15.31 23.33
CA GLN A 271 77.72 -14.88 23.34
C GLN A 271 78.42 -15.29 24.64
N ARG A 272 77.78 -15.13 25.79
CA ARG A 272 78.32 -15.60 27.09
C ARG A 272 78.51 -17.11 27.11
N LEU A 273 77.53 -17.89 26.63
CA LEU A 273 77.63 -19.34 26.53
C LEU A 273 78.71 -19.76 25.55
N GLN A 274 78.91 -19.03 24.45
CA GLN A 274 79.96 -19.31 23.48
C GLN A 274 81.36 -19.03 24.04
N ILE A 275 81.54 -17.95 24.81
CA ILE A 275 82.78 -17.67 25.55
C ILE A 275 83.01 -18.77 26.60
N LYS A 276 81.98 -19.15 27.36
CA LYS A 276 82.08 -20.19 28.39
C LYS A 276 82.42 -21.57 27.80
N LEU A 277 81.86 -21.90 26.63
CA LEU A 277 82.20 -23.12 25.89
C LEU A 277 83.64 -23.08 25.36
N GLN A 278 84.13 -21.91 24.94
CA GLN A 278 85.54 -21.73 24.57
C GLN A 278 86.48 -21.84 25.78
N GLU A 279 86.09 -21.32 26.94
CA GLU A 279 86.84 -21.47 28.20
C GLU A 279 86.87 -22.93 28.65
N GLU A 280 85.74 -23.65 28.60
CA GLU A 280 85.68 -25.08 28.96
C GLU A 280 86.46 -25.96 27.97
N GLN A 281 86.47 -25.61 26.68
CA GLN A 281 87.33 -26.26 25.68
C GLN A 281 88.81 -25.98 25.92
N ALA A 282 89.18 -24.75 26.31
CA ALA A 282 90.55 -24.39 26.67
C ALA A 282 91.00 -25.06 27.99
N GLU A 283 90.09 -25.22 28.96
CA GLU A 283 90.36 -25.91 30.22
C GLU A 283 90.52 -27.43 29.99
N ARG A 284 89.68 -28.05 29.15
CA ARG A 284 89.87 -29.45 28.72
C ARG A 284 91.17 -29.65 27.96
N GLN A 285 91.59 -28.71 27.10
CA GLN A 285 92.89 -28.77 26.42
C GLN A 285 94.07 -28.62 27.39
N LYS A 286 93.97 -27.76 28.41
CA LYS A 286 94.98 -27.64 29.48
C LYS A 286 95.06 -28.91 30.33
N LEU A 287 93.93 -29.50 30.69
CA LEU A 287 93.87 -30.74 31.47
C LEU A 287 94.40 -31.94 30.68
N GLN A 288 94.11 -32.01 29.37
CA GLN A 288 94.68 -33.02 28.47
C GLN A 288 96.20 -32.85 28.32
N ALA A 289 96.69 -31.62 28.18
CA ALA A 289 98.13 -31.32 28.12
C ALA A 289 98.86 -31.61 29.44
N GLU A 290 98.20 -31.45 30.59
CA GLU A 290 98.75 -31.79 31.91
C GLU A 290 98.77 -33.31 32.14
N GLN A 291 97.74 -34.04 31.69
CA GLN A 291 97.71 -35.50 31.69
C GLN A 291 98.80 -36.10 30.77
N ASP A 292 99.02 -35.53 29.58
CA ASP A 292 100.10 -35.94 28.68
C ASP A 292 101.50 -35.62 29.26
N ARG A 293 101.64 -34.53 30.02
CA ARG A 293 102.89 -34.17 30.70
C ARG A 293 103.22 -35.12 31.85
N ILE A 294 102.23 -35.55 32.62
CA ILE A 294 102.41 -36.54 33.71
C ILE A 294 102.69 -37.94 33.13
N ALA A 295 101.98 -38.35 32.07
CA ALA A 295 102.24 -39.61 31.38
C ALA A 295 103.59 -39.64 30.63
N GLY A 296 104.12 -38.48 30.23
CA GLY A 296 105.45 -38.30 29.66
C GLY A 296 106.58 -38.40 30.69
N MET A 297 106.39 -37.84 31.90
CA MET A 297 107.36 -37.95 33.00
C MET A 297 107.45 -39.38 33.55
N GLN A 298 106.31 -40.08 33.72
CA GLN A 298 106.30 -41.47 34.15
C GLN A 298 106.89 -42.44 33.11
N ARG A 299 106.74 -42.15 31.80
CA ARG A 299 107.41 -42.90 30.74
C ARG A 299 108.93 -42.69 30.76
N ALA A 300 109.40 -41.45 30.91
CA ALA A 300 110.83 -41.14 30.96
C ALA A 300 111.55 -41.72 32.19
N GLU A 301 110.86 -41.81 33.33
CA GLU A 301 111.42 -42.40 34.56
C GLU A 301 111.47 -43.94 34.51
N ASN A 302 110.41 -44.59 34.00
CA ASN A 302 110.40 -46.04 33.75
C ASN A 302 111.41 -46.47 32.67
N GLU A 303 111.67 -45.63 31.67
CA GLU A 303 112.62 -45.91 30.60
C GLU A 303 114.09 -45.74 31.05
N ARG A 304 114.38 -44.83 32.00
CA ARG A 304 115.69 -44.74 32.68
C ARG A 304 115.96 -45.95 33.56
N LEU A 305 114.99 -46.39 34.36
CA LEU A 305 115.12 -47.58 35.21
C LEU A 305 115.30 -48.87 34.36
N ALA A 306 114.58 -48.97 33.25
CA ALA A 306 114.69 -50.09 32.32
C ALA A 306 115.98 -50.05 31.47
N ALA A 307 116.59 -48.88 31.24
CA ALA A 307 117.89 -48.78 30.56
C ALA A 307 119.06 -49.21 31.49
N GLU A 308 118.99 -48.86 32.77
CA GLU A 308 119.98 -49.25 33.79
C GLU A 308 119.92 -50.76 34.08
N GLN A 309 118.71 -51.36 34.13
CA GLN A 309 118.53 -52.81 34.22
C GLN A 309 118.98 -53.55 32.96
N ARG A 310 118.72 -53.03 31.75
CA ARG A 310 119.21 -53.62 30.49
C ARG A 310 120.74 -53.58 30.36
N GLN A 311 121.40 -52.57 30.95
CA GLN A 311 122.85 -52.44 30.95
C GLN A 311 123.51 -53.36 31.98
N ALA A 312 122.86 -53.63 33.13
CA ALA A 312 123.28 -54.64 34.10
C ALA A 312 123.05 -56.09 33.60
N GLU A 313 121.92 -56.37 32.94
CA GLU A 313 121.61 -57.69 32.38
C GLU A 313 122.46 -58.05 31.15
N ALA A 314 122.88 -57.07 30.35
CA ALA A 314 123.79 -57.30 29.21
C ALA A 314 125.22 -57.67 29.64
N VAL A 315 125.71 -57.13 30.77
CA VAL A 315 127.03 -57.48 31.35
C VAL A 315 127.01 -58.87 32.00
N GLU A 316 125.92 -59.25 32.65
CA GLU A 316 125.77 -60.56 33.29
C GLU A 316 125.58 -61.69 32.26
N ARG A 317 124.79 -61.46 31.19
CA ARG A 317 124.68 -62.40 30.04
C ARG A 317 126.00 -62.62 29.30
N ALA A 318 126.87 -61.61 29.23
CA ALA A 318 128.22 -61.77 28.66
C ALA A 318 129.14 -62.61 29.56
N ARG A 319 129.01 -62.50 30.89
CA ARG A 319 129.76 -63.29 31.87
C ARG A 319 129.36 -64.78 31.86
N LEU A 320 128.06 -65.08 31.77
CA LEU A 320 127.55 -66.46 31.71
C LEU A 320 127.87 -67.19 30.39
N ALA A 321 128.06 -66.47 29.29
CA ALA A 321 128.47 -67.05 28.00
C ALA A 321 129.96 -67.46 27.96
N GLU A 322 130.83 -66.81 28.74
CA GLU A 322 132.26 -67.14 28.84
C GLU A 322 132.52 -68.33 29.76
N VAL A 323 131.79 -68.42 30.88
CA VAL A 323 131.88 -69.54 31.84
C VAL A 323 131.45 -70.86 31.20
N LYS A 324 130.43 -70.84 30.33
CA LYS A 324 129.92 -72.04 29.63
C LYS A 324 130.91 -72.62 28.62
N ARG A 325 131.80 -71.81 28.00
CA ARG A 325 132.88 -72.31 27.13
C ARG A 325 134.00 -73.01 27.90
N GLN A 326 134.21 -72.66 29.17
CA GLN A 326 135.25 -73.29 30.00
C GLN A 326 134.80 -74.61 30.65
N GLU A 327 133.49 -74.81 30.82
CA GLU A 327 132.90 -76.08 31.27
C GLU A 327 132.97 -77.18 30.18
N ASP A 328 132.79 -76.83 28.91
CA ASP A 328 132.82 -77.82 27.81
C ASP A 328 134.24 -78.34 27.48
N ALA A 329 135.29 -77.54 27.70
CA ALA A 329 136.67 -77.94 27.41
C ALA A 329 137.30 -78.86 28.49
N LYS A 330 136.92 -78.69 29.77
CA LYS A 330 137.44 -79.51 30.89
C LYS A 330 136.73 -80.85 31.05
N ALA A 331 135.48 -80.98 30.59
CA ALA A 331 134.69 -82.22 30.67
C ALA A 331 135.13 -83.32 29.67
N GLU A 332 135.92 -82.96 28.65
CA GLU A 332 136.47 -83.88 27.65
C GLU A 332 137.81 -84.50 28.11
N GLU A 333 138.63 -83.76 28.86
CA GLU A 333 139.99 -84.13 29.27
C GLU A 333 140.00 -85.15 30.44
N LEU A 334 139.05 -85.03 31.38
CA LEU A 334 138.95 -85.93 32.54
C LEU A 334 138.41 -87.32 32.18
N ARG A 335 137.57 -87.41 31.13
CA ARG A 335 136.99 -88.66 30.63
C ARG A 335 138.06 -89.62 30.08
N GLN A 336 139.17 -89.09 29.55
CA GLN A 336 140.27 -89.89 28.99
C GLN A 336 141.25 -90.42 30.06
N GLN A 337 141.35 -89.80 31.24
CA GLN A 337 142.21 -90.29 32.33
C GLN A 337 141.59 -91.49 33.05
N LYS A 338 140.27 -91.47 33.27
CA LYS A 338 139.56 -92.55 33.98
C LYS A 338 139.60 -93.89 33.22
N ALA A 339 139.71 -93.87 31.89
CA ALA A 339 139.80 -95.10 31.08
C ALA A 339 141.20 -95.77 31.08
N ARG A 340 142.27 -95.08 31.50
CA ARG A 340 143.65 -95.58 31.44
C ARG A 340 144.13 -96.23 32.74
N GLU A 341 143.49 -95.92 33.87
CA GLU A 341 143.86 -96.48 35.17
C GLU A 341 143.17 -97.83 35.43
N ASP A 342 141.91 -97.99 35.01
CA ASP A 342 141.14 -99.22 35.21
C ASP A 342 141.74 -100.43 34.44
N ASP A 343 142.34 -100.21 33.26
CA ASP A 343 142.96 -101.27 32.44
C ASP A 343 144.32 -101.76 32.98
N LYS A 344 145.05 -100.91 33.71
CA LYS A 344 146.34 -101.29 34.35
C LYS A 344 146.14 -102.15 35.59
N ALA A 345 145.09 -101.89 36.38
CA ALA A 345 144.78 -102.65 37.59
C ALA A 345 144.35 -104.09 37.26
N HIS A 346 143.55 -104.26 36.20
CA HIS A 346 143.04 -105.57 35.78
C HIS A 346 144.16 -106.53 35.35
N LYS A 347 145.12 -106.06 34.55
CA LYS A 347 146.21 -106.89 34.01
C LYS A 347 147.22 -107.33 35.07
N ALA A 348 147.53 -106.48 36.04
CA ALA A 348 148.48 -106.79 37.10
C ALA A 348 147.98 -107.89 38.06
N SER A 349 146.66 -107.93 38.33
CA SER A 349 146.02 -108.94 39.17
C SER A 349 146.21 -110.36 38.60
N ILE A 350 145.93 -110.52 37.30
CA ILE A 350 145.92 -111.83 36.65
C ILE A 350 147.34 -112.42 36.52
N SER A 351 148.36 -111.62 36.20
CA SER A 351 149.74 -112.11 36.15
C SER A 351 150.25 -112.56 37.51
N ARG A 352 149.83 -111.91 38.60
CA ARG A 352 150.27 -112.24 39.95
C ARG A 352 149.63 -113.56 40.44
N ALA A 353 148.37 -113.82 40.10
CA ALA A 353 147.72 -115.11 40.36
C ALA A 353 148.40 -116.29 39.63
N ALA A 354 148.81 -116.09 38.38
CA ALA A 354 149.55 -117.12 37.62
C ALA A 354 150.92 -117.42 38.22
N LEU A 355 151.62 -116.41 38.77
CA LEU A 355 152.90 -116.57 39.45
C LEU A 355 152.78 -117.47 40.68
N GLU A 356 151.80 -117.20 41.55
CA GLU A 356 151.60 -117.98 42.78
C GLU A 356 151.26 -119.45 42.48
N ALA A 357 150.50 -119.72 41.42
CA ALA A 357 150.18 -121.08 40.99
C ALA A 357 151.41 -121.89 40.56
N PHE A 358 152.40 -121.26 39.90
CA PHE A 358 153.66 -121.92 39.55
C PHE A 358 154.51 -122.23 40.78
N ILE A 359 154.55 -121.30 41.75
CA ILE A 359 155.30 -121.49 42.99
C ILE A 359 154.70 -122.64 43.81
N ALA A 360 153.36 -122.70 43.93
CA ALA A 360 152.65 -123.78 44.61
C ALA A 360 152.89 -125.17 43.99
N GLY A 361 153.19 -125.23 42.69
CA GLY A 361 153.56 -126.47 41.99
C GLY A 361 154.97 -126.99 42.29
N GLY A 362 155.70 -126.35 43.21
CA GLY A 362 157.05 -126.74 43.59
C GLY A 362 158.15 -126.09 42.75
N MET A 363 157.80 -125.10 41.91
CA MET A 363 158.79 -124.36 41.13
C MET A 363 159.40 -123.21 41.95
N PRO A 364 160.73 -123.04 41.99
CA PRO A 364 161.36 -121.91 42.68
C PRO A 364 160.90 -120.56 42.11
N GLU A 365 160.75 -119.55 42.98
CA GLU A 365 160.13 -118.26 42.64
C GLU A 365 160.78 -117.55 41.43
N ASP A 366 162.10 -117.61 41.31
CA ASP A 366 162.81 -116.99 40.19
C ASP A 366 162.45 -117.66 38.84
N CYS A 367 162.34 -118.99 38.83
CA CYS A 367 161.93 -119.74 37.64
C CYS A 367 160.44 -119.50 37.32
N ALA A 368 159.57 -119.43 38.33
CA ALA A 368 158.14 -119.15 38.16
C ALA A 368 157.91 -117.75 37.56
N ARG A 369 158.65 -116.74 38.01
CA ARG A 369 158.61 -115.38 37.46
C ARG A 369 159.06 -115.34 36.01
N GLN A 370 160.10 -116.10 35.69
CA GLN A 370 160.58 -116.20 34.32
C GLN A 370 159.57 -116.90 33.41
N ALA A 371 158.89 -117.95 33.88
CA ALA A 371 157.84 -118.63 33.15
C ALA A 371 156.63 -117.70 32.86
N VAL A 372 156.10 -117.01 33.88
CA VAL A 372 154.99 -116.03 33.70
C VAL A 372 155.37 -114.93 32.71
N THR A 373 156.62 -114.43 32.79
CA THR A 373 157.12 -113.39 31.88
C THR A 373 157.22 -113.89 30.44
N LEU A 374 157.74 -115.10 30.22
CA LEU A 374 157.88 -115.68 28.89
C LEU A 374 156.53 -116.00 28.24
N ILE A 375 155.55 -116.42 29.03
CA ILE A 375 154.17 -116.66 28.59
C ILE A 375 153.46 -115.34 28.27
N ALA A 376 153.60 -114.31 29.12
CA ALA A 376 153.02 -112.99 28.89
C ALA A 376 153.58 -112.30 27.63
N GLN A 377 154.87 -112.53 27.33
CA GLN A 377 155.51 -112.05 26.12
C GLN A 377 155.25 -112.95 24.89
N ARG A 378 154.44 -114.01 25.02
CA ARG A 378 154.14 -115.01 23.96
C ARG A 378 155.38 -115.66 23.35
N LYS A 379 156.46 -115.79 24.11
CA LYS A 379 157.69 -116.45 23.68
C LYS A 379 157.61 -117.98 23.82
N ILE A 380 156.63 -118.49 24.56
CA ILE A 380 156.29 -119.91 24.62
C ILE A 380 155.06 -120.17 23.74
N PRO A 381 155.14 -121.04 22.72
CA PRO A 381 154.01 -121.33 21.84
C PRO A 381 152.88 -122.07 22.57
N ALA A 382 151.64 -121.88 22.09
CA ALA A 382 150.44 -122.60 22.52
C ALA A 382 150.03 -122.45 24.00
N ILE A 383 150.53 -121.42 24.69
CA ILE A 383 150.11 -121.10 26.06
C ILE A 383 150.04 -119.56 26.23
N THR A 384 148.96 -119.05 26.84
CA THR A 384 148.69 -117.60 26.98
C THR A 384 148.02 -117.28 28.30
N ILE A 385 148.33 -116.12 28.89
CA ILE A 385 147.58 -115.54 30.01
C ILE A 385 146.40 -114.75 29.46
N ALA A 386 145.18 -115.11 29.87
CA ALA A 386 143.96 -114.38 29.53
C ALA A 386 143.73 -113.30 30.59
N TYR A 387 143.74 -112.02 30.18
CA TYR A 387 143.66 -110.85 31.05
C TYR A 387 142.26 -110.32 31.25
#